data_AF-A0A7K1S5Y3-F1
#
_entry.id   AF-A0A7K1S5Y3-F1
#
_cell.length_a   1.000
_cell.length_b   1.000
_cell.length_c   1.000
_cell.angle_alpha   90.00
_cell.angle_beta   90.00
_cell.angle_gamma   90.00
#
_symmetry.space_group_name_H-M   'P 1'
#
loop_
_entity.id
_entity.type
_entity.pdbx_description
1 polymer ?
#
loop_
_entity_poly.entity_id
_entity_poly.type
_entity_poly.pdbx_seq_one_letter_code
_entity_poly.pdbx_strand_id
1 'polypeptide(L)'
;MRFIAVFNQFQTSYGLGFDSLLDAVDFLFWGYEDHELVPEGVYDILTDQVTPYEHAGQLLSSASISSIRTIAKDYLANIRQLSYFLRSSAG
;
A
#
# COMPACT_ATOMS: atom_id res chain seq x y z
N MET A 1 11.48 1.46 -4.83
CA MET A 1 10.20 1.12 -4.20
C MET A 1 9.76 -0.27 -4.66
N ARG A 2 9.72 -1.24 -3.75
CA ARG A 2 9.37 -2.65 -4.04
C ARG A 2 8.05 -3.07 -3.40
N PHE A 3 7.76 -2.63 -2.20
CA PHE A 3 6.56 -3.02 -1.46
C PHE A 3 5.57 -1.87 -1.44
N ILE A 4 4.28 -2.16 -1.40
CA ILE A 4 3.22 -1.17 -1.27
C ILE A 4 2.33 -1.60 -0.11
N ALA A 5 2.34 -0.82 0.97
CA ALA A 5 1.39 -0.95 2.05
C ALA A 5 0.04 -0.35 1.58
N VAL A 6 -1.02 -1.10 1.77
CA VAL A 6 -2.39 -0.69 1.47
C VAL A 6 -3.17 -0.61 2.78
N PHE A 7 -3.86 0.50 2.97
CA PHE A 7 -4.59 0.81 4.18
C PHE A 7 -5.82 1.64 3.87
N ASN A 8 -6.86 1.49 4.69
CA ASN A 8 -8.02 2.35 4.68
C ASN A 8 -7.87 3.45 5.74
N GLN A 9 -8.18 4.69 5.37
CA GLN A 9 -8.30 5.79 6.30
C GLN A 9 -9.54 6.60 5.92
N PHE A 10 -10.42 6.88 6.89
CA PHE A 10 -11.67 7.60 6.67
C PHE A 10 -12.49 7.06 5.48
N GLN A 11 -12.64 5.73 5.39
CA GLN A 11 -13.39 5.02 4.33
C GLN A 11 -12.75 5.07 2.94
N THR A 12 -11.54 5.59 2.81
CA THR A 12 -10.79 5.63 1.54
C THR A 12 -9.55 4.75 1.64
N SER A 13 -9.33 3.89 0.66
CA SER A 13 -8.14 3.03 0.61
C SER A 13 -7.01 3.68 -0.17
N TYR A 14 -5.81 3.65 0.40
CA TYR A 14 -4.61 4.27 -0.12
C TYR A 14 -3.48 3.25 -0.25
N GLY A 15 -2.57 3.52 -1.18
CA GLY A 15 -1.29 2.84 -1.29
C GLY A 15 -0.14 3.76 -0.88
N LEU A 16 0.84 3.23 -0.17
CA LEU A 16 2.11 3.90 0.11
C LEU A 16 3.25 2.92 -0.09
N GLY A 17 4.28 3.30 -0.83
CA GLY A 17 5.34 2.38 -1.18
C GLY A 17 6.63 2.53 -0.38
N PHE A 18 7.32 1.41 -0.24
CA PHE A 18 8.49 1.19 0.59
C PHE A 18 9.53 0.36 -0.15
N ASP A 19 10.79 0.43 0.27
CA ASP A 19 11.86 -0.41 -0.27
C ASP A 19 12.02 -1.74 0.49
N SER A 20 11.65 -1.75 1.78
CA SER A 20 11.69 -2.91 2.66
C SER A 20 10.29 -3.42 3.00
N LEU A 21 10.14 -4.74 3.12
CA LEU A 21 8.91 -5.35 3.62
C LEU A 21 8.70 -5.00 5.09
N LEU A 22 9.79 -4.94 5.87
CA LEU A 22 9.75 -4.63 7.29
C LEU A 22 9.14 -3.22 7.50
N ASP A 23 9.66 -2.22 6.79
CA ASP A 23 9.17 -0.84 6.90
C ASP A 23 7.69 -0.72 6.51
N ALA A 24 7.26 -1.45 5.48
CA ALA A 24 5.85 -1.48 5.06
C ALA A 24 4.94 -2.08 6.14
N VAL A 25 5.37 -3.15 6.79
CA VAL A 25 4.61 -3.79 7.89
C VAL A 25 4.63 -2.93 9.14
N ASP A 26 5.78 -2.35 9.51
CA ASP A 26 5.90 -1.44 10.66
C ASP A 26 5.00 -0.22 10.48
N PHE A 27 4.93 0.35 9.27
CA PHE A 27 4.00 1.43 8.97
C PHE A 27 2.55 1.03 9.20
N LEU A 28 2.13 -0.15 8.74
CA LEU A 28 0.77 -0.65 8.95
C LEU A 28 0.49 -0.90 10.44
N PHE A 29 1.47 -1.44 11.18
CA PHE A 29 1.35 -1.71 12.60
C PHE A 29 1.19 -0.41 13.40
N TRP A 30 2.18 0.48 13.36
CA TRP A 30 2.13 1.74 14.10
C TRP A 30 1.01 2.66 13.63
N GLY A 31 0.71 2.64 12.33
CA GLY A 31 -0.41 3.37 11.79
C GLY A 31 -1.75 2.93 12.37
N TYR A 32 -1.94 1.62 12.55
CA TYR A 32 -3.14 1.08 13.19
C TYR A 32 -3.22 1.47 14.67
N GLU A 33 -2.12 1.37 15.40
CA GLU A 33 -2.08 1.68 16.84
C GLU A 33 -2.25 3.18 17.12
N ASP A 34 -1.64 4.06 16.32
CA ASP A 34 -1.51 5.49 16.63
C ASP A 34 -2.38 6.44 15.78
N HIS A 35 -2.84 6.03 14.59
CA HIS A 35 -3.35 6.95 13.55
C HIS A 35 -4.73 6.60 12.95
N GLU A 36 -5.49 5.70 13.59
CA GLU A 36 -6.83 5.25 13.15
C GLU A 36 -6.90 4.78 11.68
N LEU A 37 -5.79 4.31 11.10
CA LEU A 37 -5.84 3.64 9.80
C LEU A 37 -6.15 2.15 9.98
N VAL A 38 -6.88 1.57 9.05
CA VAL A 38 -7.18 0.14 9.03
C VAL A 38 -6.27 -0.52 8.00
N PRO A 39 -5.28 -1.33 8.41
CA PRO A 39 -4.42 -2.02 7.48
C PRO A 39 -5.20 -3.01 6.62
N GLU A 40 -4.90 -3.05 5.32
CA GLU A 40 -5.46 -4.03 4.39
C GLU A 40 -4.43 -5.10 4.02
N GLY A 41 -3.19 -4.70 3.73
CA GLY A 41 -2.11 -5.63 3.41
C GLY A 41 -0.93 -4.99 2.71
N VAL A 42 0.01 -5.84 2.28
CA VAL A 42 1.20 -5.44 1.53
C VAL A 42 1.22 -6.14 0.18
N TYR A 43 1.51 -5.38 -0.87
CA TYR A 43 1.74 -5.87 -2.22
C TYR A 43 3.23 -5.82 -2.57
N ASP A 44 3.79 -6.93 -3.07
CA ASP A 44 5.17 -7.00 -3.59
C ASP A 44 5.18 -6.84 -5.12
N ILE A 45 5.82 -5.76 -5.58
CA ILE A 45 5.88 -5.40 -7.00
C ILE A 45 6.63 -6.45 -7.82
N LEU A 46 7.63 -7.13 -7.25
CA LEU A 46 8.47 -8.07 -7.99
C LEU A 46 7.78 -9.42 -8.19
N THR A 47 6.96 -9.85 -7.24
CA THR A 47 6.33 -11.18 -7.24
C THR A 47 4.85 -11.14 -7.59
N ASP A 48 4.24 -9.94 -7.69
CA ASP A 48 2.78 -9.72 -7.85
C ASP A 48 1.95 -10.40 -6.73
N GLN A 49 2.60 -10.68 -5.59
CA GLN A 49 1.97 -11.27 -4.42
C GLN A 49 1.37 -10.21 -3.51
N VAL A 50 0.27 -10.58 -2.87
CA VAL A 50 -0.39 -9.80 -1.84
C VAL A 50 -0.35 -10.61 -0.55
N THR A 51 0.08 -9.98 0.52
CA THR A 51 -0.01 -10.50 1.88
C THR A 51 -1.04 -9.66 2.63
N PRO A 52 -2.24 -10.19 2.92
CA PRO A 52 -3.21 -9.51 3.78
C PRO A 52 -2.59 -9.20 5.14
N TYR A 53 -3.00 -8.08 5.74
CA TYR A 53 -2.55 -7.77 7.09
C TYR A 53 -3.41 -8.48 8.13
N GLU A 54 -2.76 -9.17 9.05
CA GLU A 54 -3.38 -9.80 10.21
C GLU A 54 -2.81 -9.18 11.49
N HIS A 55 -3.69 -8.73 12.38
CA HIS A 55 -3.31 -8.27 13.71
C HIS A 55 -3.69 -9.35 14.72
N ALA A 56 -2.71 -9.88 15.45
CA ALA A 56 -2.91 -10.98 16.40
C ALA A 56 -3.67 -12.20 15.82
N GLY A 57 -3.45 -12.50 14.52
CA GLY A 57 -4.12 -13.60 13.81
C GLY A 57 -5.55 -13.31 13.37
N GLN A 58 -5.99 -12.05 13.43
CA GLN A 58 -7.30 -11.62 12.94
C GLN A 58 -7.14 -10.64 11.77
N LEU A 59 -7.94 -10.86 10.72
CA LEU A 59 -8.06 -9.92 9.62
C LEU A 59 -8.84 -8.69 10.10
N LEU A 60 -8.21 -7.52 10.03
CA LEU A 60 -8.85 -6.25 10.40
C LEU A 60 -9.72 -5.68 9.28
N SER A 61 -9.39 -6.01 8.03
CA SER A 61 -10.08 -5.53 6.84
C SER A 61 -10.75 -6.68 6.10
N SER A 62 -11.92 -6.39 5.51
CA SER A 62 -12.59 -7.28 4.55
C SER A 62 -12.09 -7.09 3.11
N ALA A 63 -11.03 -6.29 2.91
CA ALA A 63 -10.46 -6.06 1.60
C ALA A 63 -9.97 -7.38 0.98
N SER A 64 -10.44 -7.67 -0.23
CA SER A 64 -9.99 -8.86 -0.96
C SER A 64 -8.55 -8.68 -1.45
N ILE A 65 -7.84 -9.80 -1.66
CA ILE A 65 -6.52 -9.81 -2.31
C ILE A 65 -6.54 -9.05 -3.64
N SER A 66 -7.60 -9.23 -4.44
CA SER A 66 -7.80 -8.50 -5.69
C SER A 66 -7.92 -7.00 -5.48
N SER A 67 -8.64 -6.55 -4.45
CA SER A 67 -8.81 -5.14 -4.13
C SER A 67 -7.48 -4.50 -3.76
N ILE A 68 -6.72 -5.13 -2.86
CA ILE A 68 -5.39 -4.68 -2.42
C ILE A 68 -4.45 -4.55 -3.63
N ARG A 69 -4.43 -5.56 -4.50
CA ARG A 69 -3.63 -5.53 -5.73
C ARG A 69 -4.02 -4.38 -6.64
N THR A 70 -5.32 -4.14 -6.85
CA THR A 70 -5.80 -3.05 -7.70
C THR A 70 -5.36 -1.70 -7.15
N ILE A 71 -5.57 -1.43 -5.87
CA ILE A 71 -5.17 -0.18 -5.22
C ILE A 71 -3.65 0.05 -5.34
N ALA A 72 -2.85 -0.99 -5.11
CA ALA A 72 -1.39 -0.91 -5.25
C ALA A 72 -0.95 -0.60 -6.69
N LYS A 73 -1.62 -1.20 -7.69
CA LYS A 73 -1.34 -0.92 -9.11
C LYS A 73 -1.78 0.47 -9.54
N ASP A 74 -2.90 0.97 -9.01
CA ASP A 74 -3.37 2.33 -9.25
C ASP A 74 -2.40 3.36 -8.67
N TYR A 75 -1.90 3.12 -7.45
CA TYR A 75 -0.85 3.94 -6.85
C TYR A 75 0.41 4.01 -7.73
N LEU A 76 0.87 2.88 -8.26
CA LEU A 76 2.02 2.85 -9.18
C LEU A 76 1.77 3.59 -10.48
N ALA A 77 0.57 3.45 -11.06
CA ALA A 77 0.22 4.15 -12.29
C ALA A 77 0.26 5.67 -12.09
N ASN A 78 -0.28 6.17 -10.97
CA ASN A 78 -0.30 7.59 -10.63
C ASN A 78 1.12 8.14 -10.40
N ILE A 79 1.99 7.42 -9.68
CA ILE A 79 3.38 7.87 -9.48
C ILE A 79 4.15 7.92 -10.80
N ARG A 80 3.98 6.90 -11.66
CA ARG A 80 4.63 6.88 -12.97
C ARG A 80 4.22 8.08 -13.81
N GLN A 81 2.92 8.39 -13.86
CA GLN A 81 2.41 9.57 -14.58
C GLN A 81 3.04 10.86 -14.03
N LEU A 82 3.10 11.03 -12.71
CA LEU A 82 3.72 12.21 -12.09
C LEU A 82 5.19 12.38 -12.52
N SER A 83 5.95 11.28 -12.55
CA SER A 83 7.35 11.30 -12.98
C SER A 83 7.52 11.63 -14.47
N TYR A 84 6.56 11.26 -15.34
CA TYR A 84 6.57 11.68 -16.75
C TYR A 84 6.32 13.18 -16.91
N PHE A 85 5.35 13.74 -16.18
CA PHE A 85 5.06 15.18 -16.24
C PHE A 85 6.22 16.05 -15.76
N LEU A 86 6.83 15.69 -14.62
CA LEU A 86 7.97 16.42 -14.08
C LEU A 86 9.21 16.36 -14.98
N ARG A 87 9.39 15.27 -15.73
CA ARG A 87 10.48 15.13 -16.69
C ARG A 87 10.25 15.90 -17.99
N SER A 88 8.99 16.12 -18.37
CA SER A 88 8.62 16.86 -19.58
C SER A 88 8.67 18.39 -19.39
N SER A 89 8.59 18.90 -18.15
CA SER A 89 8.65 20.33 -17.86
C SER A 89 10.06 20.88 -17.66
N ALA A 90 11.09 20.04 -17.75
CA ALA A 90 12.50 20.38 -17.55
C ALA A 90 13.32 20.39 -18.85
N GLY A 91 12.66 20.41 -20.02
CA GLY A 91 13.27 20.43 -21.35
C GLY A 91 12.98 21.73 -22.10
#